data_AF-A0A3R7YUV0-F1
#
_entry.id   AF-A0A3R7YUV0-F1
#
_cell.length_a   1.000
_cell.length_b   1.000
_cell.length_c   1.000
_cell.angle_alpha   90.00
_cell.angle_beta   90.00
_cell.angle_gamma   90.00
#
_symmetry.space_group_name_H-M   'P 1'
#
loop_
_entity.id
_entity.type
_entity.pdbx_description
1 polymer ?
#
loop_
_entity_poly.entity_id
_entity_poly.type
_entity_poly.pdbx_seq_one_letter_code
_entity_poly.pdbx_strand_id
1 'polypeptide(L)'
;MAPKKTIVKKTKAKKDPNAPKRPLSAFIFFSKDKREEIIRKNPELKSKLAEVGKMVGEAWGKLSDAQKKPYESKAVADKARYEREMIAYKKGGK
;
A
#
# COMPACT_ATOMS: atom_id res chain seq x y z
N MET A 1 -23.21 17.30 -10.09
CA MET A 1 -21.78 17.60 -10.30
C MET A 1 -21.00 17.02 -9.12
N ALA A 2 -20.32 15.88 -9.29
CA ALA A 2 -19.75 15.10 -8.18
C ALA A 2 -18.60 15.84 -7.48
N PRO A 3 -18.53 15.87 -6.13
CA PRO A 3 -17.47 16.55 -5.41
C PRO A 3 -16.15 15.78 -5.55
N LYS A 4 -15.18 16.40 -6.22
CA LYS A 4 -13.80 15.92 -6.34
C LYS A 4 -13.19 15.87 -4.93
N LYS A 5 -13.03 14.65 -4.39
CA LYS A 5 -12.39 14.38 -3.10
C LYS A 5 -10.93 14.87 -3.13
N THR A 6 -10.70 16.07 -2.62
CA THR A 6 -9.37 16.66 -2.43
C THR A 6 -8.57 15.80 -1.45
N ILE A 7 -7.64 15.01 -1.98
CA ILE A 7 -6.66 14.29 -1.16
C ILE A 7 -5.70 15.34 -0.60
N VAL A 8 -5.99 15.83 0.60
CA VAL A 8 -5.04 16.62 1.40
C VAL A 8 -3.83 15.72 1.65
N LYS A 9 -2.74 16.00 0.93
CA LYS A 9 -1.45 15.34 1.05
C LYS A 9 -0.89 15.72 2.43
N LYS A 10 -1.30 15.00 3.49
CA LYS A 10 -0.72 15.14 4.83
C LYS A 10 0.79 14.92 4.69
N THR A 11 1.53 16.01 4.82
CA THR A 11 2.97 16.05 5.06
C THR A 11 3.27 14.98 6.11
N LYS A 12 4.16 14.05 5.77
CA LYS A 12 4.59 13.01 6.72
C LYS A 12 5.28 13.73 7.87
N ALA A 13 4.54 14.01 8.96
CA ALA A 13 5.13 14.28 10.26
C ALA A 13 6.19 13.20 10.49
N LYS A 14 7.39 13.61 10.91
CA LYS A 14 8.51 12.72 11.25
C LYS A 14 7.93 11.61 12.12
N LYS A 15 7.70 10.44 11.52
CA LYS A 15 7.11 9.32 12.22
C LYS A 15 8.23 8.81 13.11
N ASP A 16 7.99 8.78 14.42
CA ASP A 16 8.98 8.39 15.40
C ASP A 16 9.73 7.13 14.93
N PRO A 17 11.07 7.08 15.06
CA PRO A 17 11.85 5.94 14.59
C PRO A 17 11.43 4.62 15.26
N ASN A 18 10.80 4.70 16.43
CA ASN A 18 10.27 3.55 17.18
C ASN A 18 8.84 3.17 16.77
N ALA A 19 8.13 3.99 16.00
CA ALA A 19 6.78 3.68 15.59
C ALA A 19 6.79 2.52 14.56
N PRO A 20 5.97 1.49 14.77
CA PRO A 20 5.87 0.37 13.83
C PRO A 20 5.59 0.87 12.42
N LYS A 21 6.18 0.20 11.44
CA LYS A 21 6.01 0.54 10.03
C LYS A 21 4.59 0.17 9.60
N ARG A 22 3.89 1.10 8.94
CA ARG A 22 2.48 0.95 8.54
C ARG A 22 2.25 -0.40 7.86
N PRO A 23 1.11 -1.06 8.11
CA PRO A 23 0.82 -2.33 7.48
C PRO A 23 0.66 -2.13 5.99
N LEU A 24 1.10 -3.12 5.24
CA LEU A 24 0.93 -3.17 3.80
C LEU A 24 -0.51 -3.63 3.52
N SER A 25 -1.28 -2.80 2.83
CA SER A 25 -2.63 -3.17 2.38
C SER A 25 -2.56 -4.13 1.19
N ALA A 26 -3.67 -4.79 0.88
CA ALA A 26 -3.80 -5.75 -0.22
C ALA A 26 -3.34 -5.11 -1.55
N PHE A 27 -3.73 -3.85 -1.74
CA PHE A 27 -3.31 -3.02 -2.86
C PHE A 27 -1.79 -2.83 -2.93
N ILE A 28 -1.10 -2.72 -1.79
CA ILE A 28 0.36 -2.52 -1.77
C ILE A 28 1.09 -3.82 -2.11
N PHE A 29 0.60 -4.97 -1.65
CA PHE A 29 1.13 -6.27 -2.08
C PHE A 29 0.95 -6.47 -3.58
N PHE A 30 -0.26 -6.25 -4.09
CA PHE A 30 -0.52 -6.31 -5.53
C PHE A 30 0.32 -5.29 -6.30
N SER A 31 0.44 -4.06 -5.80
CA SER A 31 1.24 -3.02 -6.44
C SER A 31 2.71 -3.36 -6.49
N LYS A 32 3.26 -4.04 -5.49
CA LYS A 32 4.65 -4.53 -5.51
C LYS A 32 4.85 -5.55 -6.62
N ASP A 33 4.08 -6.64 -6.60
CA ASP A 33 4.14 -7.69 -7.62
C ASP A 33 3.97 -7.12 -9.04
N LYS A 34 2.91 -6.31 -9.22
CA LYS A 34 2.58 -5.78 -10.54
C LYS A 34 3.58 -4.73 -11.01
N ARG A 35 4.12 -3.91 -10.08
CA ARG A 35 5.21 -2.99 -10.39
C ARG A 35 6.46 -3.74 -10.82
N GLU A 36 6.84 -4.81 -10.14
CA GLU A 36 8.01 -5.61 -10.54
C GLU A 36 7.81 -6.26 -11.91
N GLU A 37 6.60 -6.78 -12.20
CA GLU A 37 6.27 -7.29 -13.53
C GLU A 37 6.37 -6.19 -14.61
N ILE A 38 5.81 -5.01 -14.36
CA ILE A 38 5.84 -3.88 -15.29
C ILE A 38 7.28 -3.38 -15.51
N ILE A 39 8.08 -3.28 -14.45
CA ILE A 39 9.50 -2.88 -14.54
C ILE A 39 10.32 -3.93 -15.28
N ARG A 40 10.06 -5.21 -15.04
CA ARG A 40 10.75 -6.30 -15.73
C ARG A 40 10.44 -6.29 -17.23
N LYS A 41 9.21 -5.96 -17.61
CA LYS A 41 8.81 -5.80 -19.02
C LYS A 41 9.29 -4.47 -19.62
N ASN A 42 9.36 -3.41 -18.82
CA ASN A 42 9.71 -2.06 -19.24
C ASN A 42 10.61 -1.40 -18.17
N PRO A 43 11.93 -1.62 -18.22
CA PRO A 43 12.84 -1.09 -17.22
C PRO A 43 12.88 0.45 -17.20
N GLU A 44 12.49 1.12 -18.29
CA GLU A 44 12.29 2.57 -18.38
C GLU A 44 11.20 3.10 -17.44
N LEU A 45 10.19 2.27 -17.12
CA LEU A 45 9.10 2.64 -16.22
C LEU A 45 9.52 2.57 -14.75
N LYS A 46 10.70 2.02 -14.44
CA LYS A 46 11.26 2.01 -13.08
C LYS A 46 11.36 3.41 -12.48
N SER A 47 11.67 4.40 -13.31
CA SER A 47 11.72 5.82 -12.92
C SER A 47 10.35 6.51 -12.96
N LYS A 48 9.38 5.97 -13.73
CA LYS A 48 8.02 6.53 -13.90
C LYS A 48 7.01 5.89 -12.94
N LEU A 49 7.27 6.01 -11.64
CA LEU A 49 6.41 5.44 -10.59
C LEU A 49 4.96 5.94 -10.62
N ALA A 50 4.76 7.18 -11.05
CA ALA A 50 3.43 7.75 -11.21
C ALA A 50 2.60 7.00 -12.25
N GLU A 51 3.22 6.64 -13.38
CA GLU A 51 2.53 5.94 -14.47
C GLU A 51 2.25 4.48 -14.09
N VAL A 52 3.25 3.82 -13.49
CA VAL A 52 3.07 2.46 -12.95
C VAL A 52 1.96 2.45 -11.89
N GLY A 53 1.93 3.45 -11.01
CA GLY A 53 0.89 3.58 -9.99
C GLY A 53 -0.51 3.74 -10.58
N LYS A 54 -0.68 4.50 -11.66
CA LYS A 54 -1.95 4.60 -12.40
C LYS A 54 -2.37 3.25 -12.98
N MET A 55 -1.50 2.60 -13.74
CA MET A 55 -1.79 1.30 -14.38
C MET A 55 -2.15 0.23 -13.34
N VAL A 56 -1.42 0.19 -12.22
CA VAL A 56 -1.70 -0.72 -11.10
C VAL A 56 -3.03 -0.38 -10.43
N GLY A 57 -3.34 0.90 -10.24
CA GLY A 57 -4.61 1.36 -9.68
C GLY A 57 -5.80 0.92 -10.54
N GLU A 58 -5.71 1.12 -11.86
CA GLU A 58 -6.73 0.65 -12.80
C GLU A 58 -6.84 -0.87 -12.84
N ALA A 59 -5.70 -1.58 -12.87
CA ALA A 59 -5.69 -3.04 -12.82
C ALA A 59 -6.36 -3.55 -11.54
N TRP A 60 -6.05 -2.97 -10.38
CA TRP A 60 -6.69 -3.32 -9.11
C TRP A 60 -8.21 -3.03 -9.12
N GLY A 61 -8.63 -1.92 -9.71
CA GLY A 61 -10.05 -1.61 -9.89
C GLY A 61 -10.77 -2.66 -10.75
N LYS A 62 -10.08 -3.19 -11.77
CA LYS A 62 -10.60 -4.23 -12.69
C LYS A 62 -10.52 -5.66 -12.13
N LEU A 63 -9.68 -5.91 -11.13
CA LEU A 63 -9.60 -7.23 -10.48
C LEU A 63 -10.91 -7.53 -9.73
N SER A 64 -11.40 -8.75 -9.89
CA SER A 64 -12.52 -9.29 -9.10
C SER A 64 -12.11 -9.61 -7.66
N ASP A 65 -13.07 -9.67 -6.76
CA ASP A 65 -12.85 -10.00 -5.34
C ASP A 65 -12.13 -11.34 -5.17
N ALA A 66 -12.34 -12.31 -6.07
CA ALA A 66 -11.62 -13.58 -6.07
C ALA A 66 -10.10 -13.40 -6.23
N GLN A 67 -9.66 -12.47 -7.08
CA GLN A 67 -8.23 -12.19 -7.29
C GLN A 67 -7.66 -11.32 -6.18
N LYS A 68 -8.49 -10.46 -5.56
CA LYS A 68 -8.11 -9.63 -4.41
C LYS A 68 -8.00 -10.45 -3.13
N LYS A 69 -8.84 -11.47 -2.95
CA LYS A 69 -8.92 -12.36 -1.78
C LYS A 69 -7.56 -12.84 -1.24
N PRO A 70 -6.65 -13.40 -2.06
CA PRO A 70 -5.33 -13.82 -1.56
C PRO A 70 -4.48 -12.63 -1.09
N TYR A 71 -4.56 -11.48 -1.75
CA TYR A 71 -3.86 -10.27 -1.33
C TYR A 71 -4.47 -9.65 -0.08
N GLU A 72 -5.80 -9.68 0.05
CA GLU A 72 -6.51 -9.26 1.25
C GLU A 72 -6.16 -10.14 2.44
N SER A 73 -6.11 -11.46 2.28
CA SER A 73 -5.66 -12.37 3.34
C SER A 73 -4.23 -12.05 3.80
N LYS A 74 -3.31 -11.80 2.86
CA LYS A 74 -1.94 -11.37 3.17
C LYS A 74 -1.91 -10.02 3.90
N ALA A 75 -2.74 -9.07 3.47
CA ALA A 75 -2.85 -7.77 4.09
C ALA A 75 -3.47 -7.80 5.49
N VAL A 76 -4.45 -8.67 5.72
CA VAL A 76 -5.04 -8.88 7.05
C VAL A 76 -3.98 -9.47 8.00
N ALA A 77 -3.18 -10.43 7.54
CA ALA A 77 -2.07 -10.97 8.32
C ALA A 77 -1.03 -9.89 8.67
N ASP A 78 -0.62 -9.07 7.70
CA ASP A 78 0.34 -7.98 7.93
C ASP A 78 -0.26 -6.87 8.82
N LYS A 79 -1.55 -6.58 8.65
CA LYS A 79 -2.29 -5.67 9.53
C LYS A 79 -2.29 -6.17 10.96
N ALA A 80 -2.56 -7.46 11.19
CA ALA A 80 -2.53 -8.05 12.53
C ALA A 80 -1.13 -7.98 13.15
N ARG A 81 -0.06 -8.20 12.36
CA ARG A 81 1.32 -7.98 12.79
C ARG A 81 1.53 -6.54 13.25
N TYR A 82 1.16 -5.57 12.42
CA TYR A 82 1.27 -4.15 12.73
C TYR A 82 0.46 -3.76 13.96
N GLU A 83 -0.76 -4.28 14.13
CA GLU A 83 -1.62 -3.98 15.27
C GLU A 83 -0.95 -4.45 16.56
N ARG A 84 -0.36 -5.65 16.59
CA ARG A 84 0.42 -6.15 17.72
C ARG A 84 1.63 -5.27 18.03
N GLU A 85 2.41 -4.92 17.01
CA GLU A 85 3.57 -4.03 17.16
C GLU A 85 3.14 -2.62 17.63
N MET A 86 2.00 -2.09 17.15
CA MET A 86 1.45 -0.80 17.56
C MET A 86 0.90 -0.81 18.96
N ILE A 87 0.30 -1.91 19.41
CA ILE A 87 -0.14 -2.06 20.79
C ILE A 87 1.08 -2.06 21.71
N ALA A 88 2.15 -2.80 21.36
CA ALA A 88 3.40 -2.79 22.11
C ALA A 88 4.06 -1.40 22.12
N TYR A 89 4.10 -0.72 20.96
CA TYR A 89 4.63 0.64 20.84
C TYR A 89 3.82 1.66 21.64
N LYS A 90 2.49 1.62 21.56
CA LYS A 90 1.60 2.52 22.31
C LYS A 90 1.67 2.26 23.81
N LYS A 91 1.94 1.01 24.23
CA LYS A 91 2.12 0.64 25.64
C LYS A 91 3.50 1.03 26.18
N GLY A 92 4.51 1.12 25.32
CA GLY A 92 5.89 1.52 25.68
C GLY A 92 6.25 2.98 25.37
N GLY A 93 5.39 3.73 24.70
CA GLY A 93 5.59 5.13 24.36
C GLY A 93 5.35 6.04 25.57
N LYS A 94 6.42 6.32 26.32
CA LYS A 94 6.54 7.49 27.18
C LYS A 94 7.05 8.68 26.37
#